data_AF-A0A2E3ZRL5-F1
#
_entry.id   AF-A0A2E3ZRL5-F1
#
_cell.length_a   1.000
_cell.length_b   1.000
_cell.length_c   1.000
_cell.angle_alpha   90.00
_cell.angle_beta   90.00
_cell.angle_gamma   90.00
#
_symmetry.space_group_name_H-M   'P 1'
#
loop_
_entity.id
_entity.type
_entity.pdbx_description
1 polymer ?
#
loop_
_entity_poly.entity_id
_entity_poly.type
_entity_poly.pdbx_seq_one_letter_code
_entity_poly.pdbx_strand_id
1 'polypeptide(L)'
;MDSGLDQTRELPQEITTKTDTRDILARETKYQREKGFNDWTIVDVDAHHSEMSSWREVVEYIDDPILKHYGTEFQSRTGGAPGLSNAMPGLRYQDIGGRVPHQTKIEEAVQETSNHRDV
;
A
#
# COMPACT_ATOMS: atom_id res chain seq x y z
N MET A 1 8.80 -35.66 -7.47
CA MET A 1 8.07 -34.74 -6.58
C MET A 1 8.39 -33.35 -7.08
N ASP A 2 7.40 -32.68 -7.65
CA ASP A 2 7.50 -31.25 -7.92
C ASP A 2 7.65 -30.57 -6.56
N SER A 3 8.77 -29.90 -6.31
CA SER A 3 9.03 -29.26 -5.03
C SER A 3 8.08 -28.09 -4.77
N GLY A 4 7.27 -27.68 -5.76
CA GLY A 4 6.36 -26.54 -5.66
C GLY A 4 7.10 -25.25 -5.26
N LEU A 5 8.40 -25.21 -5.53
CA LEU A 5 9.27 -24.07 -5.32
C LEU A 5 9.61 -23.55 -6.70
N ASP A 6 8.76 -22.66 -7.22
CA ASP A 6 9.19 -21.79 -8.29
C ASP A 6 10.52 -21.15 -7.89
N GLN A 7 11.43 -21.07 -8.86
CA GLN A 7 12.74 -20.47 -8.65
C GLN A 7 12.53 -19.00 -8.24
N THR A 8 12.70 -18.69 -6.95
CA THR A 8 12.60 -17.32 -6.45
C THR A 8 13.64 -16.47 -7.18
N ARG A 9 13.20 -15.40 -7.85
CA ARG A 9 14.11 -14.42 -8.45
C ARG A 9 14.99 -13.80 -7.36
N GLU A 10 16.22 -13.42 -7.71
CA GLU A 10 17.06 -12.65 -6.79
C GLU A 10 16.42 -11.29 -6.55
N LEU A 11 16.17 -10.98 -5.27
CA LEU A 11 15.73 -9.66 -4.87
C LEU A 11 16.93 -8.71 -4.79
N PRO A 12 16.75 -7.42 -5.11
CA PRO A 12 17.75 -6.41 -4.80
C PRO A 12 18.08 -6.42 -3.30
N GLN A 13 19.27 -5.92 -2.96
CA GLN A 13 19.71 -5.81 -1.57
C GLN A 13 18.71 -5.01 -0.71
N GLU A 14 18.05 -4.02 -1.30
CA GLU A 14 17.07 -3.15 -0.64
C GLU A 14 15.70 -3.29 -1.30
N ILE A 15 14.67 -3.47 -0.47
CA ILE A 15 13.27 -3.42 -0.91
C ILE A 15 12.88 -1.94 -1.02
N THR A 16 12.32 -1.57 -2.17
CA THR A 16 11.89 -0.19 -2.45
C THR A 16 10.43 -0.20 -2.90
N THR A 17 9.85 0.99 -3.10
CA THR A 17 8.49 1.18 -3.64
C THR A 17 8.27 0.57 -5.03
N LYS A 18 9.35 0.20 -5.73
CA LYS A 18 9.35 -0.37 -7.08
C LYS A 18 9.60 -1.87 -7.12
N THR A 19 9.94 -2.48 -5.99
CA THR A 19 10.17 -3.92 -5.91
C THR A 19 8.85 -4.66 -6.14
N ASP A 20 8.87 -5.70 -6.96
CA ASP A 20 7.69 -6.52 -7.24
C ASP A 20 7.27 -7.28 -5.98
N THR A 21 6.05 -7.07 -5.52
CA THR A 21 5.54 -7.65 -4.28
C THR A 21 5.53 -9.17 -4.35
N ARG A 22 5.32 -9.75 -5.55
CA ARG A 22 5.29 -11.21 -5.74
C ARG A 22 6.66 -11.83 -5.47
N ASP A 23 7.75 -11.14 -5.79
CA ASP A 23 9.10 -11.63 -5.52
C ASP A 23 9.42 -11.60 -4.02
N ILE A 24 8.93 -10.57 -3.32
CA ILE A 24 9.03 -10.46 -1.86
C ILE A 24 8.29 -11.64 -1.21
N LEU A 25 7.03 -11.87 -1.61
CA LEU A 25 6.18 -12.94 -1.06
C LEU A 25 6.69 -14.35 -1.40
N ALA A 26 7.25 -14.57 -2.59
CA ALA A 26 7.85 -15.86 -2.95
C ALA A 26 9.07 -16.16 -2.07
N ARG A 27 9.89 -15.14 -1.76
CA ARG A 27 11.04 -15.29 -0.86
C ARG A 27 10.61 -15.47 0.59
N GLU A 28 9.58 -14.76 1.04
CA GLU A 28 8.94 -15.01 2.34
C GLU A 28 8.50 -16.46 2.43
N THR A 29 7.81 -16.98 1.40
CA THR A 29 7.32 -18.37 1.36
C THR A 29 8.43 -19.40 1.53
N LYS A 30 9.58 -19.15 0.89
CA LYS A 30 10.77 -19.98 1.09
C LYS A 30 11.31 -19.84 2.51
N TYR A 31 11.44 -18.62 3.01
CA TYR A 31 11.97 -18.32 4.34
C TYR A 31 11.14 -18.96 5.46
N GLN A 32 9.81 -18.89 5.39
CA GLN A 32 8.94 -19.50 6.40
C GLN A 32 9.16 -21.02 6.48
N ARG A 33 9.33 -21.72 5.35
CA ARG A 33 9.58 -23.17 5.33
C ARG A 33 10.96 -23.51 5.88
N GLU A 34 11.99 -22.74 5.49
CA GLU A 34 13.36 -22.94 5.98
C GLU A 34 13.52 -22.69 7.48
N LYS A 35 12.68 -21.82 8.04
CA LYS A 35 12.70 -21.46 9.47
C LYS A 35 11.63 -22.17 10.31
N GLY A 36 10.78 -22.98 9.69
CA GLY A 36 9.66 -23.65 10.37
C GLY A 36 8.59 -22.68 10.87
N PHE A 37 8.50 -21.47 10.30
CA PHE A 37 7.44 -20.50 10.62
C PHE A 37 6.11 -20.84 9.97
N ASN A 38 6.11 -21.71 8.94
CA ASN A 38 4.90 -22.22 8.31
C ASN A 38 4.02 -23.05 9.28
N ASP A 39 4.56 -23.48 10.42
CA ASP A 39 3.83 -24.19 11.47
C ASP A 39 3.17 -23.24 12.49
N TRP A 40 3.38 -21.93 12.34
CA TRP A 40 2.91 -20.90 13.27
C TRP A 40 1.95 -19.94 12.56
N THR A 41 0.92 -19.49 13.27
CA THR A 41 0.12 -18.36 12.80
C THR A 41 0.88 -17.06 13.11
N ILE A 42 1.35 -16.40 12.06
CA ILE A 42 1.93 -15.05 12.15
C ILE A 42 0.83 -14.05 11.85
N VAL A 43 0.64 -13.08 12.75
CA VAL A 43 -0.34 -12.00 12.61
C VAL A 43 0.40 -10.67 12.56
N ASP A 44 0.20 -9.92 11.49
CA ASP A 44 0.62 -8.52 11.42
C ASP A 44 -0.38 -7.67 12.21
N VAL A 45 0.06 -7.17 13.37
CA VAL A 45 -0.76 -6.36 14.28
C VAL A 45 -0.86 -4.91 13.85
N ASP A 46 -0.02 -4.48 12.89
CA ASP A 46 0.09 -3.09 12.44
C ASP A 46 -0.32 -2.94 10.97
N ALA A 47 -1.09 -3.90 10.44
CA ALA A 47 -1.65 -3.84 9.11
C ALA A 47 -2.71 -2.72 9.04
N HIS A 48 -2.31 -1.56 8.54
CA HIS A 48 -3.18 -0.39 8.39
C HIS A 48 -3.47 -0.11 6.91
N HIS A 49 -4.75 -0.19 6.55
CA HIS A 49 -5.25 0.40 5.32
C HIS A 49 -5.75 1.82 5.64
N SER A 50 -5.29 2.81 4.87
CA SER A 50 -5.62 4.22 5.08
C SER A 50 -6.65 4.66 4.05
N GLU A 51 -7.84 5.02 4.51
CA GLU A 51 -8.93 5.55 3.69
C GLU A 51 -8.55 6.82 2.91
N MET A 52 -7.52 7.53 3.39
CA MET A 52 -6.98 8.71 2.70
C MET A 52 -6.43 8.38 1.30
N SER A 53 -6.03 7.14 1.04
CA SER A 53 -5.58 6.70 -0.30
C SER A 53 -6.73 6.64 -1.30
N SER A 54 -7.96 6.39 -0.83
CA SER A 54 -9.18 6.30 -1.63
C SER A 54 -10.17 7.43 -1.30
N TRP A 55 -9.65 8.57 -0.83
CA TRP A 55 -10.51 9.65 -0.33
C TRP A 55 -11.43 10.23 -1.40
N ARG A 56 -11.00 10.15 -2.67
CA ARG A 56 -11.76 10.65 -3.82
C ARG A 56 -13.04 9.84 -4.01
N GLU A 57 -12.94 8.53 -3.88
CA GLU A 57 -14.04 7.57 -3.92
C GLU A 57 -14.90 7.69 -2.66
N VAL A 58 -14.29 7.84 -1.46
CA VAL A 58 -15.03 8.01 -0.20
C VAL A 58 -15.96 9.22 -0.24
N VAL A 59 -15.50 10.36 -0.81
CA VAL A 59 -16.32 11.57 -0.95
C VAL A 59 -17.58 11.33 -1.80
N GLU A 60 -17.59 10.35 -2.70
CA GLU A 60 -18.77 10.03 -3.51
C GLU A 60 -19.94 9.49 -2.67
N TYR A 61 -19.66 8.94 -1.48
CA TYR A 61 -20.65 8.38 -0.56
C TYR A 61 -21.17 9.40 0.47
N ILE A 62 -20.76 10.66 0.40
CA ILE A 62 -21.29 11.72 1.27
C ILE A 62 -22.71 12.09 0.80
N ASP A 63 -23.70 11.87 1.66
CA ASP A 63 -25.11 12.16 1.35
C ASP A 63 -25.42 13.66 1.26
N ASP A 64 -24.82 14.47 2.12
CA ASP A 64 -25.05 15.92 2.13
C ASP A 64 -24.45 16.55 0.86
N PRO A 65 -25.26 17.20 0.01
CA PRO A 65 -24.81 17.68 -1.28
C PRO A 65 -23.81 18.84 -1.17
N ILE A 66 -23.84 19.62 -0.09
CA ILE A 66 -22.93 20.75 0.14
C ILE A 66 -21.56 20.20 0.57
N LEU A 67 -21.53 19.27 1.52
CA LEU A 67 -20.29 18.63 1.97
C LEU A 67 -19.64 17.83 0.85
N LYS A 68 -20.44 17.09 0.06
CA LYS A 68 -19.94 16.37 -1.11
C LYS A 68 -19.30 17.31 -2.12
N HIS A 69 -20.00 18.39 -2.50
CA HIS A 69 -19.45 19.40 -3.40
C HIS A 69 -18.14 19.99 -2.86
N TYR A 70 -18.12 20.38 -1.58
CA TYR A 70 -16.93 20.92 -0.93
C TYR A 70 -15.76 19.92 -0.93
N GLY A 71 -16.00 18.67 -0.57
CA GLY A 71 -15.00 17.60 -0.57
C GLY A 71 -14.44 17.32 -1.97
N THR A 72 -15.28 17.35 -3.00
CA THR A 72 -14.87 17.15 -4.40
C THR A 72 -14.04 18.34 -4.92
N GLU A 73 -14.45 19.57 -4.62
CA GLU A 73 -13.76 20.78 -5.11
C GLU A 73 -12.33 20.92 -4.57
N PHE A 74 -12.06 20.49 -3.33
CA PHE A 74 -10.69 20.50 -2.79
C PHE A 74 -9.74 19.56 -3.54
N GLN A 75 -10.29 18.53 -4.19
CA GLN A 75 -9.55 17.51 -4.93
C GLN A 75 -9.48 17.82 -6.43
N SER A 76 -10.14 18.88 -6.92
CA SER A 76 -10.18 19.23 -8.36
C SER A 76 -8.85 19.79 -8.88
N ARG A 77 -7.92 20.13 -7.99
CA ARG A 77 -6.61 20.72 -8.30
C ARG A 77 -5.50 19.68 -8.18
N THR A 78 -4.50 19.78 -9.04
CA THR A 78 -3.27 18.97 -8.92
C THR A 78 -2.62 19.19 -7.56
N GLY A 79 -2.45 18.11 -6.78
CA GLY A 79 -1.92 18.17 -5.43
C GLY A 79 -2.91 18.73 -4.39
N GLY A 80 -4.20 18.76 -4.71
CA GLY A 80 -5.27 19.19 -3.80
C GLY A 80 -5.28 18.40 -2.50
N ALA A 81 -5.59 19.07 -1.40
CA ALA A 81 -5.72 18.43 -0.09
C ALA A 81 -6.96 17.51 -0.06
N PRO A 82 -6.96 16.46 0.79
CA PRO A 82 -8.17 15.71 1.05
C PRO A 82 -9.20 16.64 1.71
N GLY A 83 -10.18 17.11 0.94
CA GLY A 83 -11.23 18.01 1.45
C GLY A 83 -11.96 17.39 2.63
N LEU A 84 -12.40 18.21 3.59
CA LEU A 84 -13.01 17.76 4.86
C LEU A 84 -12.06 16.99 5.80
N SER A 85 -10.77 16.90 5.49
CA SER A 85 -9.75 16.32 6.35
C SER A 85 -8.68 17.36 6.70
N ASN A 86 -8.09 17.25 7.88
CA ASN A 86 -6.91 18.00 8.29
C ASN A 86 -5.60 17.27 7.97
N ALA A 87 -5.66 16.13 7.27
CA ALA A 87 -4.49 15.36 6.88
C ALA A 87 -3.64 16.17 5.88
N MET A 88 -2.37 16.38 6.24
CA MET A 88 -1.39 17.07 5.40
C MET A 88 -0.43 16.06 4.78
N PRO A 89 -0.42 15.91 3.44
CA PRO A 89 0.55 15.04 2.76
C PRO A 89 1.98 15.41 3.10
N GLY A 90 2.83 14.42 3.38
CA GLY A 90 4.27 14.61 3.65
C GLY A 90 4.66 15.04 5.07
N LEU A 91 3.70 15.31 5.97
CA LEU A 91 3.98 15.73 7.35
C LEU A 91 3.70 14.65 8.41
N ARG A 92 3.58 13.38 8.00
CA ARG A 92 3.32 12.29 8.94
C ARG A 92 4.58 11.83 9.70
N TYR A 93 5.76 11.98 9.11
CA TYR A 93 7.06 11.62 9.72
C TYR A 93 7.11 10.19 10.28
N GLN A 94 6.47 9.24 9.60
CA GLN A 94 6.36 7.86 10.06
C GLN A 94 7.44 6.92 9.50
N ASP A 95 8.21 7.35 8.51
CA ASP A 95 9.36 6.58 8.03
C ASP A 95 10.41 6.44 9.15
N ILE A 96 11.00 5.26 9.31
CA ILE A 96 12.07 5.02 10.30
C ILE A 96 13.40 5.57 9.75
N GLY A 97 13.50 6.90 9.66
CA GLY A 97 14.67 7.61 9.12
C GLY A 97 15.04 7.18 7.70
N GLY A 98 14.04 6.80 6.89
CA GLY A 98 14.22 6.28 5.52
C GLY A 98 14.66 4.82 5.42
N ARG A 99 14.85 4.10 6.54
CA ARG A 99 15.24 2.67 6.52
C ARG A 99 14.05 1.73 6.35
N VAL A 100 12.92 2.10 6.93
CA VAL A 100 11.65 1.38 6.77
C VAL A 100 10.64 2.39 6.24
N PRO A 101 10.17 2.23 4.99
CA PRO A 101 9.15 3.10 4.43
C PRO A 101 7.82 2.86 5.14
N HIS A 102 7.06 3.92 5.37
CA HIS A 102 5.73 3.89 5.96
C HIS A 102 4.74 4.63 5.07
N GLN A 103 3.78 3.91 4.49
CA GLN A 103 2.75 4.46 3.59
C GLN A 103 3.35 5.35 2.49
N THR A 104 4.47 4.91 1.91
CA THR A 104 5.13 5.59 0.80
C THR A 104 4.36 5.40 -0.49
N LYS A 105 4.75 6.17 -1.52
CA LYS A 105 4.12 6.08 -2.85
C LYS A 105 4.19 4.64 -3.38
N ILE A 106 3.06 4.13 -3.86
CA ILE A 106 2.99 2.82 -4.49
C ILE A 106 3.52 2.93 -5.94
N GLU A 107 4.73 2.44 -6.19
CA GLU A 107 5.45 2.60 -7.47
C GLU A 107 5.75 1.28 -8.20
N GLU A 108 5.26 0.16 -7.68
CA GLU A 108 5.37 -1.15 -8.34
C GLU A 108 4.73 -1.07 -9.73
N ALA A 109 5.39 -1.65 -10.73
CA ALA A 109 4.85 -1.69 -12.09
C ALA A 109 3.68 -2.69 -12.16
N VAL A 110 2.49 -2.17 -12.45
CA VAL A 110 1.27 -2.98 -12.66
C VAL A 110 0.78 -2.80 -14.08
N GLN A 111 0.37 -3.90 -14.71
CA GLN A 111 -0.19 -3.86 -16.08
C GLN A 111 -1.67 -3.46 -16.08
N GLU A 112 -2.41 -3.89 -15.06
CA GLU A 112 -3.82 -3.54 -14.90
C GLU A 112 -3.96 -2.26 -14.07
N THR A 113 -4.63 -1.27 -14.66
CA THR A 113 -4.86 0.05 -14.05
C THR A 113 -6.34 0.44 -14.02
N SER A 114 -7.23 -0.50 -14.37
CA SER A 114 -8.67 -0.29 -14.39
C SER A 114 -9.28 -0.11 -13.00
N ASN A 115 -8.68 -0.72 -11.98
CA ASN A 115 -9.13 -0.66 -10.59
C ASN A 115 -8.12 0.11 -9.72
N HIS A 116 -8.60 0.56 -8.56
CA HIS A 116 -7.71 1.10 -7.53
C HIS A 116 -6.71 0.02 -7.09
N ARG A 117 -5.48 0.40 -6.71
CA ARG A 117 -4.43 -0.57 -6.36
C ARG A 117 -4.70 -1.39 -5.09
N ASP A 118 -5.74 -1.06 -4.36
CA ASP A 118 -6.13 -1.73 -3.12
C ASP A 118 -7.20 -2.83 -3.34
N VAL A 119 -7.63 -3.06 -4.60
CA VAL A 119 -8.64 -4.06 -4.98
C VAL A 119 -8.16 -5.00 -6.08
#